data_AF-A0A3M1R5Q0-F1
#
_entry.id   AF-A0A3M1R5Q0-F1
#
_cell.length_a   1.000
_cell.length_b   1.000
_cell.length_c   1.000
_cell.angle_alpha   90.00
_cell.angle_beta   90.00
_cell.angle_gamma   90.00
#
_symmetry.space_group_name_H-M   'P 1'
#
loop_
_entity.id
_entity.type
_entity.pdbx_description
1 polymer ?
#
loop_
_entity_poly.entity_id
_entity_poly.type
_entity_poly.pdbx_seq_one_letter_code
_entity_poly.pdbx_strand_id
1 'polypeptide(L)' 'MNKEEILKKVAAGELTVEEADRLLEELAASPPPLYCKVSQKGAVSVYGLQRMPVTLYADQWERLLGFAD' A
#
# COMPACT_ATOMS: atom_id res chain seq x y z
N MET A 1 4.39 6.24 -13.14
CA MET A 1 5.69 6.88 -12.84
C MET A 1 6.00 6.57 -11.40
N ASN A 2 7.09 5.86 -11.13
CA ASN A 2 7.43 5.47 -9.76
C ASN A 2 8.21 6.59 -9.06
N LYS A 3 8.15 6.64 -7.72
CA LYS A 3 8.91 7.60 -6.91
C LYS A 3 10.40 7.68 -7.31
N GLU A 4 11.01 6.54 -7.60
CA GLU A 4 12.40 6.46 -8.06
C GLU A 4 12.65 7.15 -9.40
N GLU A 5 11.68 7.11 -10.31
CA GLU A 5 11.79 7.78 -11.63
C GLU A 5 11.66 9.29 -11.48
N ILE A 6 10.75 9.76 -10.60
CA ILE A 6 10.59 11.20 -10.30
C ILE A 6 11.90 11.75 -9.72
N LEU A 7 12.48 11.07 -8.73
CA LEU A 7 13.73 11.46 -8.11
C LEU A 7 14.92 11.44 -9.10
N LYS A 8 14.96 10.45 -10.00
CA LYS A 8 15.98 10.40 -11.07
C LYS A 8 15.84 11.57 -12.04
N LYS A 9 14.63 12.00 -12.39
CA LYS A 9 14.41 13.16 -13.28
C LYS A 9 14.75 14.49 -12.62
N VAL A 10 14.48 14.64 -11.32
CA VAL A 10 14.96 15.80 -10.54
C VAL A 10 16.49 15.83 -10.52
N ALA A 11 17.13 14.69 -10.25
CA ALA A 11 18.59 14.60 -10.26
C ALA A 11 19.21 14.88 -11.65
N ALA A 12 18.50 14.56 -12.72
CA ALA A 12 18.89 14.88 -14.10
C ALA A 12 18.60 16.34 -14.51
N GLY A 13 17.92 17.13 -13.67
CA GLY A 13 17.53 18.51 -13.96
C GLY A 13 16.37 18.63 -14.98
N GLU A 14 15.72 17.52 -15.33
CA GLU A 14 14.58 17.47 -16.26
C GLU A 14 13.26 17.89 -15.58
N LEU A 15 13.26 18.00 -14.25
CA LEU A 15 12.09 18.31 -13.46
C LEU A 15 12.45 19.31 -12.35
N THR A 16 11.61 20.31 -12.14
CA THR A 16 11.77 21.22 -10.99
C THR A 16 11.36 20.53 -9.69
N VAL A 17 11.88 21.02 -8.56
CA VAL A 17 11.53 20.49 -7.22
C VAL A 17 10.04 20.64 -6.94
N GLU A 18 9.41 21.71 -7.44
CA GLU A 18 7.99 22.02 -7.27
C GLU A 18 7.09 21.03 -8.05
N GLU A 19 7.47 20.72 -9.29
CA GLU A 19 6.78 19.70 -10.10
C GLU A 19 6.97 18.30 -9.52
N ALA A 20 8.15 18.02 -8.94
CA ALA A 20 8.42 16.76 -8.26
C ALA A 20 7.52 16.56 -7.05
N ASP A 21 7.39 17.58 -6.20
CA ASP A 21 6.54 17.53 -5.00
C ASP A 21 5.08 17.26 -5.37
N ARG A 22 4.55 17.96 -6.38
CA ARG A 22 3.18 17.72 -6.84
C ARG A 22 2.97 16.29 -7.35
N LEU A 23 3.91 15.75 -8.13
CA LEU A 23 3.83 14.38 -8.63
C LEU A 23 3.96 13.34 -7.49
N LEU A 24 4.74 13.65 -6.45
CA LEU A 24 4.87 12.80 -5.28
C LEU A 24 3.62 12.82 -4.40
N GLU A 25 2.95 13.97 -4.26
CA GLU A 25 1.66 14.08 -3.58
C GLU A 25 0.56 13.32 -4.33
N GLU A 26 0.46 13.47 -5.65
CA GLU A 26 -0.47 12.71 -6.48
C GLU A 26 -0.23 11.20 -6.36
N LEU A 27 1.05 10.76 -6.29
CA LEU A 27 1.39 9.35 -6.09
C LEU A 27 1.05 8.85 -4.68
N ALA A 28 1.24 9.70 -3.66
CA ALA A 28 0.93 9.37 -2.26
C ALA A 28 -0.57 9.35 -1.97
N ALA A 29 -1.40 10.02 -2.79
CA ALA A 29 -2.84 10.01 -2.68
C ALA A 29 -3.46 8.65 -3.07
N SER A 30 -2.75 7.80 -3.81
CA SER A 30 -3.23 6.46 -4.16
C SER A 30 -3.19 5.53 -2.94
N PRO A 31 -4.26 4.78 -2.65
CA PRO A 31 -4.23 3.73 -1.64
C PRO A 31 -3.08 2.74 -1.94
N PRO A 32 -2.35 2.28 -0.91
CA PRO A 32 -1.35 1.24 -1.10
C PRO A 32 -2.01 -0.03 -1.66
N PRO A 33 -1.34 -0.78 -2.54
CA PRO A 33 -1.87 -2.04 -3.04
C PRO A 33 -2.14 -3.01 -1.87
N LEU A 34 -3.23 -3.77 -1.97
CA LEU A 34 -3.54 -4.81 -1.01
C LEU A 34 -2.51 -5.93 -1.08
N TYR A 35 -1.99 -6.35 0.07
CA TYR A 35 -1.13 -7.53 0.16
C TYR A 35 -1.32 -8.26 1.49
N CYS A 36 -1.05 -9.56 1.49
CA CYS A 36 -1.21 -10.41 2.67
C CYS A 36 0.15 -10.86 3.22
N LYS A 37 0.23 -11.01 4.55
CA LYS A 37 1.34 -11.71 5.21
C LYS A 37 0.79 -12.73 6.20
N VAL A 38 1.46 -13.88 6.29
CA VAL A 38 1.16 -14.90 7.29
C VAL A 38 2.16 -14.76 8.44
N SER A 39 1.64 -14.66 9.66
CA SER A 39 2.45 -14.61 10.87
C SER A 39 2.96 -16.00 11.27
N GLN A 40 3.98 -16.06 12.13
CA GLN A 40 4.49 -17.33 12.69
C GLN A 40 3.43 -18.14 13.45
N LYS A 41 2.40 -17.46 13.98
CA LYS A 41 1.30 -18.08 14.72
C LYS A 41 0.13 -18.49 13.82
N GLY A 42 0.24 -18.33 12.50
CA GLY A 42 -0.79 -18.72 11.54
C GLY A 42 -1.89 -17.69 11.26
N ALA A 43 -1.87 -16.51 11.91
CA ALA A 43 -2.78 -15.42 11.55
C ALA A 43 -2.40 -14.80 10.19
N VAL A 44 -3.42 -14.41 9.42
CA VAL A 44 -3.30 -13.73 8.13
C VAL A 44 -3.61 -12.25 8.31
N SER A 45 -2.65 -11.41 7.93
CA SER A 45 -2.74 -9.95 7.99
C SER A 45 -2.91 -9.37 6.58
N VAL A 46 -3.97 -8.60 6.35
CA VAL A 46 -4.21 -7.83 5.13
C VAL A 46 -3.74 -6.39 5.34
N TYR A 47 -2.79 -5.97 4.51
CA TYR A 47 -2.24 -4.61 4.46
C TYR A 47 -2.81 -3.84 3.26
N GLY A 48 -2.63 -2.53 3.24
CA GLY A 48 -3.11 -1.65 2.17
C GLY A 48 -4.59 -1.25 2.30
N LEU A 49 -5.37 -1.93 3.16
CA LEU A 49 -6.78 -1.62 3.38
C LEU A 49 -6.99 -0.37 4.24
N GLN A 50 -6.15 -0.18 5.25
CA GLN A 50 -6.17 0.96 6.18
C GLN A 50 -4.79 1.15 6.81
N ARG A 51 -4.64 2.14 7.70
CA ARG A 51 -3.36 2.45 8.37
C ARG A 51 -2.76 1.25 9.11
N MET A 52 -3.58 0.47 9.81
CA MET A 52 -3.16 -0.77 10.47
C MET A 52 -3.63 -2.00 9.71
N PRO A 53 -2.84 -3.08 9.64
CA PRO A 53 -3.28 -4.29 8.99
C PRO A 53 -4.45 -4.93 9.74
N VAL A 54 -5.43 -5.44 8.98
CA VAL A 54 -6.47 -6.30 9.55
C VAL A 54 -5.89 -7.69 9.69
N THR A 55 -5.79 -8.18 10.92
CA THR A 55 -5.19 -9.48 11.23
C THR A 55 -6.24 -10.38 11.86
N LEU A 56 -6.51 -11.51 11.22
CA LEU A 56 -7.42 -12.53 11.74
C LEU A 56 -6.80 -13.91 11.58
N TYR A 57 -7.25 -14.86 12.39
CA TYR A 57 -6.95 -16.28 12.19
C TYR A 57 -7.81 -16.86 11.05
N ALA A 58 -7.43 -18.03 10.53
CA ALA A 58 -8.08 -18.64 9.38
C ALA A 58 -9.59 -18.87 9.61
N ASP A 59 -9.98 -19.40 10.77
CA ASP A 59 -11.36 -19.63 11.20
C ASP A 59 -12.19 -18.33 11.27
N GLN A 60 -11.56 -17.25 11.69
CA GLN A 60 -12.19 -15.93 11.73
C GLN A 60 -12.41 -15.36 10.32
N TRP A 61 -11.47 -15.58 9.40
CA TRP A 61 -11.64 -15.23 7.98
C TRP A 61 -12.76 -16.03 7.34
N GLU A 62 -12.80 -17.35 7.56
CA GLU A 62 -13.87 -18.22 7.06
C GLU A 62 -15.24 -17.76 7.55
N ARG A 63 -15.37 -17.45 8.85
CA ARG A 63 -16.61 -16.91 9.41
C ARG A 63 -16.99 -15.55 8.83
N LEU A 64 -16.02 -14.66 8.60
CA LEU A 64 -16.26 -13.33 8.03
C LEU A 64 -16.71 -13.43 6.56
N LEU A 65 -16.05 -14.28 5.77
CA LEU A 65 -16.39 -14.52 4.37
C LEU A 65 -17.80 -15.13 4.26
N GLY A 66 -18.13 -16.12 5.10
CA GLY A 66 -19.47 -16.70 5.14
C GLY A 66 -20.57 -15.77 5.70
N PHE A 67 -20.22 -14.63 6.29
CA PHE A 67 -21.20 -13.57 6.63
C PHE A 67 -21.40 -12.58 5.47
N ALA A 68 -20.39 -12.42 4.61
CA ALA A 68 -20.41 -11.49 3.49
C ALA A 68 -21.10 -12.07 2.24
N ASP A 69 -21.08 -13.39 2.09
CA ASP A 69 -21.87 -14.16 1.10
C ASP A 69 -23.36 -14.23 1.47
#